data_AF-A0A7D5S611-F1
#
_entry.id   AF-A0A7D5S611-F1
#
_cell.length_a   1.000
_cell.length_b   1.000
_cell.length_c   1.000
_cell.angle_alpha   90.00
_cell.angle_beta   90.00
_cell.angle_gamma   90.00
#
_symmetry.space_group_name_H-M   'P 1'
#
loop_
_entity.id
_entity.type
_entity.pdbx_description
1 polymer ?
#
loop_
_entity_poly.entity_id
_entity_poly.type
_entity_poly.pdbx_seq_one_letter_code
_entity_poly.pdbx_strand_id
1 'polypeptide(L)'
;MRSVLCSCGDEVAQTSEPLSTDTLARFAPDILVSYGYRHILRRDIVDRYTPNIYNLHISLLPWNRGSDPNFWSFFDDTPKGVTLHCIDHGVDTGTSSPRNSFFSGTETLASSYARLQEAIETLFTNAWPRLRTGALAGGPQHGTGSTHRACDKEVFMAELPLGWETPVSVVEAMGRRHRSCALGASKETCR
;
A
#
# COMPACT_ATOMS: atom_id res chain seq x y z
N MET A 1 -9.44 10.87 -8.62
CA MET A 1 -8.09 11.30 -9.05
C MET A 1 -7.99 11.80 -10.50
N ARG A 2 -8.49 11.11 -11.55
CA ARG A 2 -8.39 11.59 -12.95
C ARG A 2 -8.83 13.05 -13.15
N SER A 3 -9.97 13.44 -12.59
CA SER A 3 -10.49 14.81 -12.65
C SER A 3 -9.51 15.85 -12.08
N VAL A 4 -8.86 15.54 -10.97
CA VAL A 4 -7.85 16.38 -10.32
C VAL A 4 -6.65 16.59 -11.24
N LEU A 5 -6.14 15.51 -11.84
CA LEU A 5 -5.02 15.56 -12.78
C LEU A 5 -5.38 16.38 -14.03
N CYS A 6 -6.54 16.13 -14.62
CA CYS A 6 -6.99 16.90 -15.78
C CYS A 6 -7.22 18.38 -15.45
N SER A 7 -7.71 18.71 -14.25
CA SER A 7 -7.82 20.12 -13.81
C SER A 7 -6.46 20.81 -13.62
N CYS A 8 -5.39 20.03 -13.45
CA CYS A 8 -4.03 20.52 -13.37
C CYS A 8 -3.37 20.71 -14.76
N GLY A 9 -4.10 20.39 -15.84
CA GLY A 9 -3.64 20.48 -17.24
C GLY A 9 -3.04 19.18 -17.78
N ASP A 10 -3.09 18.08 -17.03
CA ASP A 10 -2.44 16.82 -17.40
C ASP A 10 -3.38 15.91 -18.21
N GLU A 11 -2.83 15.27 -19.25
CA GLU A 11 -3.52 14.20 -19.97
C GLU A 11 -3.40 12.89 -19.20
N VAL A 12 -4.50 12.14 -19.09
CA VAL A 12 -4.55 10.91 -18.29
C VAL A 12 -5.04 9.74 -19.12
N ALA A 13 -4.18 8.74 -19.26
CA ALA A 13 -4.52 7.39 -19.69
C ALA A 13 -4.59 6.45 -18.47
N GLN A 14 -5.49 5.49 -18.51
CA GLN A 14 -5.66 4.50 -17.43
C GLN A 14 -5.70 3.09 -18.03
N THR A 15 -5.07 2.15 -17.35
CA THR A 15 -5.17 0.71 -17.64
C THR A 15 -5.08 -0.09 -16.35
N SER A 16 -5.79 -1.21 -16.29
CA SER A 16 -5.61 -2.26 -15.28
C SER A 16 -4.83 -3.47 -15.81
N GLU A 17 -4.61 -3.54 -17.12
CA GLU A 17 -3.91 -4.64 -17.77
C GLU A 17 -2.39 -4.56 -17.51
N PRO A 18 -1.66 -5.69 -17.66
CA PRO A 18 -0.20 -5.69 -17.66
C PRO A 18 0.37 -4.62 -18.59
N LEU A 19 1.24 -3.75 -18.06
CA LEU A 19 1.90 -2.73 -18.87
C LEU A 19 2.85 -3.40 -19.88
N SER A 20 2.57 -3.19 -21.16
CA SER A 20 3.38 -3.64 -22.27
C SER A 20 4.16 -2.48 -22.89
N THR A 21 5.21 -2.82 -23.65
CA THR A 21 5.94 -1.85 -24.47
C THR A 21 5.03 -1.10 -25.43
N ASP A 22 4.02 -1.78 -25.98
CA ASP A 22 3.07 -1.18 -26.92
C ASP A 22 2.17 -0.14 -26.23
N THR A 23 1.67 -0.45 -25.03
CA THR A 23 0.91 0.50 -24.22
C THR A 23 1.76 1.74 -23.93
N LEU A 24 3.01 1.56 -23.53
CA LEU A 24 3.92 2.67 -23.24
C LEU A 24 4.32 3.46 -24.50
N ALA A 25 4.44 2.81 -25.66
CA ALA A 25 4.73 3.48 -26.93
C ALA A 25 3.53 4.31 -27.41
N ARG A 26 2.30 3.82 -27.19
CA ARG A 26 1.07 4.51 -27.61
C ARG A 26 0.77 5.76 -26.80
N PHE A 27 0.95 5.69 -25.48
CA PHE A 27 0.66 6.82 -24.60
C PHE A 27 1.87 7.71 -24.33
N ALA A 28 3.08 7.18 -24.43
CA ALA A 28 4.33 7.87 -24.16
C ALA A 28 4.26 8.76 -22.88
N PRO A 29 3.85 8.21 -21.72
CA PRO A 29 3.63 9.03 -20.53
C PRO A 29 4.95 9.63 -20.03
N ASP A 30 4.89 10.79 -19.39
CA ASP A 30 6.03 11.40 -18.67
C ASP A 30 6.14 10.86 -17.23
N ILE A 31 5.00 10.51 -16.63
CA ILE A 31 4.88 10.04 -15.24
C ILE A 31 3.98 8.81 -15.20
N LEU A 32 4.40 7.80 -14.43
CA LEU A 32 3.58 6.64 -14.12
C LEU A 32 3.08 6.72 -12.68
N VAL A 33 1.79 6.44 -12.47
CA VAL A 33 1.17 6.37 -11.15
C VAL A 33 0.44 5.04 -10.99
N SER A 34 0.89 4.24 -10.03
CA SER A 34 0.25 2.99 -9.61
C SER A 34 -0.64 3.23 -8.39
N TYR A 35 -1.84 2.64 -8.41
CA TYR A 35 -2.76 2.65 -7.27
C TYR A 35 -3.62 1.38 -7.32
N GLY A 36 -3.34 0.43 -6.41
CA GLY A 36 -4.03 -0.86 -6.40
C GLY A 36 -3.72 -1.75 -7.62
N TYR A 37 -2.57 -1.54 -8.28
CA TYR A 37 -2.17 -2.31 -9.45
C TYR A 37 -1.77 -3.73 -9.06
N ARG A 38 -2.31 -4.73 -9.79
CA ARG A 38 -2.18 -6.16 -9.42
C ARG A 38 -1.02 -6.88 -10.09
N HIS A 39 -0.24 -6.18 -10.92
CA HIS A 39 0.86 -6.77 -11.67
C HIS A 39 2.20 -6.18 -11.23
N ILE A 40 3.22 -7.03 -11.19
CA ILE A 40 4.59 -6.57 -10.94
C ILE A 40 5.10 -5.87 -12.20
N LEU A 41 5.64 -4.66 -12.02
CA LEU A 41 6.24 -3.91 -13.11
C LEU A 41 7.58 -4.54 -13.50
N ARG A 42 7.78 -4.70 -14.82
CA ARG A 42 9.03 -5.21 -15.35
C ARG A 42 10.17 -4.24 -15.08
N ARG A 43 11.38 -4.77 -14.86
CA ARG A 43 12.59 -4.00 -14.58
C ARG A 43 12.86 -2.91 -15.61
N ASP A 44 12.71 -3.21 -16.90
CA ASP A 44 12.93 -2.25 -17.99
C ASP A 44 11.95 -1.05 -17.96
N ILE A 45 10.74 -1.27 -17.46
CA ILE A 45 9.76 -0.19 -17.23
C ILE A 45 10.19 0.64 -16.03
N VAL A 46 10.56 0.00 -14.92
CA VAL A 46 11.03 0.72 -13.71
C VAL A 46 12.25 1.58 -14.06
N ASP A 47 13.27 0.99 -14.70
CA ASP A 47 14.51 1.68 -15.09
C ASP A 47 14.24 2.90 -15.98
N ARG A 48 13.29 2.78 -16.92
CA ARG A 48 12.93 3.87 -17.85
C ARG A 48 12.26 5.05 -17.15
N TYR A 49 11.47 4.78 -16.11
CA TYR A 49 10.60 5.79 -15.50
C TYR A 49 11.08 6.29 -14.16
N THR A 50 12.04 5.64 -13.50
CA THR A 50 12.64 6.16 -12.26
C THR A 50 13.31 7.52 -12.53
N PRO A 51 13.04 8.58 -11.72
CA PRO A 51 12.26 8.60 -10.47
C PRO A 51 10.76 8.97 -10.63
N ASN A 52 10.28 9.22 -11.84
CA ASN A 52 8.91 9.62 -12.20
C ASN A 52 7.91 8.45 -12.25
N ILE A 53 8.08 7.46 -11.39
CA ILE A 53 7.18 6.33 -11.22
C ILE A 53 6.79 6.22 -9.76
N TYR A 54 5.51 6.40 -9.48
CA TYR A 54 4.99 6.53 -8.13
C TYR A 54 3.95 5.46 -7.83
N ASN A 55 3.86 5.05 -6.58
CA ASN A 55 2.81 4.17 -6.09
C ASN A 55 2.12 4.77 -4.87
N LEU A 56 0.80 4.61 -4.83
CA LEU A 56 -0.08 4.96 -3.73
C LEU A 56 -0.34 3.70 -2.92
N HIS A 57 0.31 3.57 -1.77
CA HIS A 57 0.18 2.41 -0.91
C HIS A 57 -0.53 2.79 0.40
N ILE A 58 -1.54 2.02 0.79
CA ILE A 58 -2.37 2.31 1.97
C ILE A 58 -1.81 1.69 3.25
N SER A 59 -0.50 1.79 3.43
CA SER A 59 0.18 1.45 4.68
C SER A 59 1.14 2.57 5.11
N LEU A 60 1.57 2.54 6.37
CA LEU A 60 2.67 3.38 6.85
C LEU A 60 4.00 2.63 6.62
N LEU A 61 4.60 2.81 5.44
CA LEU A 61 5.86 2.14 5.10
C LEU A 61 6.98 2.50 6.10
N PRO A 62 7.83 1.53 6.50
CA PRO A 62 8.04 0.20 5.89
C PRO A 62 7.08 -0.92 6.36
N TRP A 63 6.07 -0.62 7.16
CA TRP A 63 5.13 -1.64 7.64
C TRP A 63 4.12 -2.04 6.56
N ASN A 64 3.76 -3.33 6.56
CA ASN A 64 2.72 -3.91 5.72
C ASN A 64 2.94 -3.66 4.21
N ARG A 65 4.16 -3.94 3.72
CA ARG A 65 4.43 -3.97 2.27
C ARG A 65 3.67 -5.10 1.60
N GLY A 66 3.40 -4.96 0.30
CA GLY A 66 2.74 -5.98 -0.49
C GLY A 66 1.22 -5.97 -0.32
N SER A 67 0.64 -7.13 -0.03
CA SER A 67 -0.81 -7.34 -0.12
C SER A 67 -1.55 -7.06 1.19
N ASP A 68 -2.82 -6.66 1.05
CA ASP A 68 -3.78 -6.46 2.15
C ASP A 68 -3.31 -5.62 3.36
N PRO A 69 -2.60 -4.49 3.16
CA PRO A 69 -2.02 -3.71 4.25
C PRO A 69 -3.02 -3.25 5.32
N ASN A 70 -4.28 -2.97 4.94
CA ASN A 70 -5.32 -2.58 5.90
C ASN A 70 -5.51 -3.68 6.96
N PHE A 71 -5.73 -4.93 6.52
CA PHE A 71 -5.92 -6.07 7.41
C PHE A 71 -4.69 -6.30 8.30
N TRP A 72 -3.49 -6.38 7.69
CA TRP A 72 -2.25 -6.65 8.42
C TRP A 72 -1.93 -5.58 9.44
N SER A 73 -2.27 -4.32 9.18
CA SER A 73 -2.03 -3.23 10.14
C SER A 73 -2.81 -3.38 11.44
N PHE A 74 -4.01 -3.98 11.39
CA PHE A 74 -4.80 -4.34 12.57
C PHE A 74 -4.38 -5.69 13.14
N PHE A 75 -4.18 -6.68 12.27
CA PHE A 75 -3.79 -8.02 12.68
C PHE A 75 -2.46 -7.97 13.44
N ASP A 76 -1.40 -7.43 12.84
CA ASP A 76 -0.05 -7.36 13.44
C ASP A 76 0.13 -6.26 14.49
N ASP A 77 -0.89 -5.40 14.67
CA ASP A 77 -0.84 -4.23 15.55
C ASP A 77 0.34 -3.29 15.21
N THR A 78 0.45 -2.94 13.93
CA THR A 78 1.49 -2.06 13.41
C THR A 78 0.95 -0.64 13.17
N PRO A 79 1.83 0.36 13.01
CA PRO A 79 1.43 1.72 12.66
C PRO A 79 0.58 1.76 11.39
N LYS A 80 -0.44 2.63 11.41
CA LYS A 80 -1.46 2.74 10.36
C LYS A 80 -1.32 4.08 9.65
N GLY A 81 -1.54 4.07 8.34
CA GLY A 81 -1.29 5.24 7.53
C GLY A 81 -1.31 4.92 6.05
N VAL A 82 -0.92 5.91 5.28
CA VAL A 82 -0.80 5.84 3.83
C VAL A 82 0.55 6.38 3.42
N THR A 83 1.08 5.89 2.31
CA THR A 83 2.38 6.28 1.81
C THR A 83 2.34 6.48 0.31
N LEU A 84 2.76 7.66 -0.13
CA LEU A 84 3.16 7.90 -1.51
C LEU A 84 4.66 7.62 -1.61
N HIS A 85 5.08 6.77 -2.56
CA HIS A 85 6.49 6.46 -2.75
C HIS A 85 6.88 6.32 -4.22
N CYS A 86 8.17 6.50 -4.51
CA CYS A 86 8.75 6.12 -5.79
C CYS A 86 8.82 4.59 -5.89
N ILE A 87 8.54 4.03 -7.06
CA ILE A 87 8.76 2.61 -7.33
C ILE A 87 10.24 2.39 -7.64
N ASP A 88 10.83 1.39 -6.99
CA ASP A 88 12.15 0.85 -7.28
C ASP A 88 12.02 -0.65 -7.66
N HIS A 89 13.12 -1.39 -7.62
CA HIS A 89 13.10 -2.82 -7.97
C HIS A 89 12.50 -3.73 -6.89
N GLY A 90 12.27 -3.22 -5.68
CA GLY A 90 11.59 -3.97 -4.63
C GLY A 90 10.09 -3.68 -4.62
N VAL A 91 9.38 -4.41 -3.76
CA VAL A 91 7.94 -4.19 -3.55
C VAL A 91 7.80 -3.21 -2.40
N ASP A 92 7.33 -1.99 -2.70
CA ASP A 92 7.08 -0.92 -1.72
C ASP A 92 8.31 -0.52 -0.89
N THR A 93 9.50 -0.45 -1.52
CA THR A 93 10.78 -0.15 -0.83
C THR A 93 11.40 1.20 -1.17
N GLY A 94 10.96 1.87 -2.23
CA GLY A 94 11.55 3.12 -2.68
C GLY A 94 11.34 4.32 -1.75
N THR A 95 11.95 5.45 -2.11
CA THR A 95 11.83 6.74 -1.41
C THR A 95 10.38 7.09 -1.15
N SER A 96 10.06 7.43 0.09
CA SER A 96 8.68 7.46 0.58
C SER A 96 8.34 8.73 1.35
N SER A 97 7.07 9.12 1.28
CA SER A 97 6.47 10.23 2.03
C SER A 97 5.26 9.69 2.83
N PRO A 98 5.47 9.07 4.00
CA PRO A 98 4.40 8.45 4.79
C PRO A 98 3.56 9.49 5.54
N ARG A 99 2.28 9.14 5.76
CA ARG A 99 1.32 9.92 6.56
C ARG A 99 0.55 9.00 7.49
N ASN A 100 0.58 9.30 8.78
CA ASN A 100 -0.18 8.56 9.79
C ASN A 100 -1.69 8.70 9.59
N SER A 101 -2.41 7.62 9.89
CA SER A 101 -3.86 7.57 9.98
C SER A 101 -4.26 6.97 11.33
N PHE A 102 -5.31 7.51 11.93
CA PHE A 102 -5.83 7.06 13.22
C PHE A 102 -7.26 6.56 13.04
N PHE A 103 -7.57 5.47 13.72
CA PHE A 103 -8.84 4.76 13.64
C PHE A 103 -9.46 4.65 15.03
N SER A 104 -10.79 4.73 15.11
CA SER A 104 -11.50 4.45 16.35
C SER A 104 -11.68 2.93 16.50
N GLY A 105 -11.96 2.47 17.74
CA GLY A 105 -12.23 1.06 18.01
C GLY A 105 -13.56 0.53 17.43
N THR A 106 -14.33 1.38 16.73
CA THR A 106 -15.64 1.05 16.14
C THR A 106 -15.58 0.83 14.64
N GLU A 107 -14.40 0.98 14.03
CA GLU A 107 -14.19 0.78 12.59
C GLU A 107 -14.38 -0.70 12.22
N THR A 108 -14.80 -0.95 10.97
CA THR A 108 -14.74 -2.25 10.31
C THR A 108 -13.57 -2.28 9.33
N LEU A 109 -13.23 -3.46 8.79
CA LEU A 109 -12.25 -3.53 7.69
C LEU A 109 -12.69 -2.68 6.48
N ALA A 110 -14.00 -2.61 6.19
CA ALA A 110 -14.55 -1.79 5.12
C ALA A 110 -14.40 -0.28 5.40
N SER A 111 -14.82 0.19 6.59
CA SER A 111 -14.73 1.62 6.92
C SER A 111 -13.28 2.10 7.01
N SER A 112 -12.40 1.27 7.59
CA SER A 112 -10.99 1.61 7.74
C SER A 112 -10.29 1.68 6.38
N TYR A 113 -10.59 0.74 5.49
CA TYR A 113 -10.11 0.77 4.11
C TYR A 113 -10.59 2.03 3.37
N ALA A 114 -11.88 2.37 3.47
CA ALA A 114 -12.42 3.58 2.83
C ALA A 114 -11.71 4.86 3.31
N ARG A 115 -11.45 4.97 4.61
CA ARG A 115 -10.68 6.08 5.18
C ARG A 115 -9.23 6.13 4.71
N LEU A 116 -8.58 4.97 4.54
CA LEU A 116 -7.23 4.93 3.96
C LEU A 116 -7.25 5.38 2.49
N GLN A 117 -8.27 5.00 1.71
CA GLN A 117 -8.41 5.45 0.33
C GLN A 117 -8.62 6.97 0.24
N GLU A 118 -9.47 7.54 1.09
CA GLU A 118 -9.62 9.00 1.15
C GLU A 118 -8.31 9.70 1.55
N ALA A 119 -7.59 9.15 2.53
CA ALA A 119 -6.33 9.71 2.99
C ALA A 119 -5.22 9.68 1.92
N ILE A 120 -5.08 8.57 1.18
CA ILE A 120 -4.04 8.45 0.14
C ILE A 120 -4.39 9.32 -1.08
N GLU A 121 -5.66 9.41 -1.47
CA GLU A 121 -6.11 10.29 -2.55
C GLU A 121 -5.90 11.77 -2.21
N THR A 122 -6.15 12.15 -0.96
CA THR A 122 -5.86 13.49 -0.45
C THR A 122 -4.36 13.77 -0.45
N LEU A 123 -3.54 12.83 0.05
CA LEU A 123 -2.08 12.96 0.04
C LEU A 123 -1.54 13.14 -1.38
N PHE A 124 -1.99 12.29 -2.31
CA PHE A 124 -1.59 12.34 -3.71
C PHE A 124 -1.98 13.67 -4.38
N THR A 125 -3.24 14.09 -4.21
CA THR A 125 -3.74 15.34 -4.77
C THR A 125 -2.92 16.54 -4.31
N ASN A 126 -2.58 16.60 -3.02
CA ASN A 126 -1.75 17.68 -2.47
C ASN A 126 -0.29 17.61 -2.93
N ALA A 127 0.23 16.40 -3.17
CA ALA A 127 1.60 16.20 -3.64
C ALA A 127 1.76 16.46 -5.15
N TRP A 128 0.70 16.26 -5.94
CA TRP A 128 0.75 16.26 -7.40
C TRP A 128 1.47 17.46 -8.03
N PRO A 129 1.23 18.72 -7.61
CA PRO A 129 1.95 19.87 -8.17
C PRO A 129 3.48 19.76 -8.09
N ARG A 130 4.02 19.11 -7.05
CA ARG A 130 5.46 18.87 -6.85
C ARG A 130 5.95 17.61 -7.56
N LEU A 131 5.12 16.58 -7.66
CA LEU A 131 5.48 15.35 -8.40
C LEU A 131 5.71 15.63 -9.88
N ARG A 132 4.94 16.56 -10.46
CA ARG A 132 5.14 17.03 -11.85
C ARG A 132 6.52 17.59 -12.12
N THR A 133 7.21 18.08 -11.09
CA THR A 133 8.59 18.60 -11.21
C THR A 133 9.63 17.61 -10.70
N GLY A 134 9.26 16.33 -10.53
CA GLY A 134 10.15 15.26 -10.05
C GLY A 134 10.50 15.34 -8.55
N ALA A 135 9.74 16.10 -7.75
CA ALA A 135 10.08 16.39 -6.36
C ALA A 135 9.12 15.73 -5.36
N LEU A 136 9.33 14.44 -5.06
CA LEU A 136 8.68 13.80 -3.92
C LEU A 136 9.27 14.34 -2.61
N ALA A 137 8.41 14.78 -1.69
CA ALA A 137 8.79 15.29 -0.37
C ALA A 137 9.13 14.17 0.63
N GLY A 138 9.95 13.20 0.20
CA GLY A 138 10.19 11.96 0.93
C GLY A 138 11.67 11.69 1.21
N GLY A 139 11.92 10.59 1.93
CA GLY A 139 13.25 10.08 2.24
C GLY A 139 13.33 8.57 2.09
N PRO A 140 14.53 7.98 2.23
CA PRO A 140 14.68 6.53 2.29
C PRO A 140 13.86 5.96 3.46
N GLN A 141 13.33 4.76 3.28
CA GLN A 141 12.64 4.05 4.36
C GLN A 141 13.65 3.60 5.43
N HIS A 142 13.26 3.65 6.70
CA HIS A 142 14.09 3.24 7.83
C HIS A 142 13.38 2.18 8.70
N GLY A 143 14.15 1.23 9.24
CA GLY A 143 13.65 0.13 10.06
C GLY A 143 13.34 -1.15 9.26
N THR A 144 12.91 -2.20 9.96
CA THR A 144 12.67 -3.54 9.38
C THR A 144 11.34 -3.63 8.64
N GLY A 145 10.27 -3.09 9.22
CA GLY A 145 8.91 -3.18 8.65
C GLY A 145 8.36 -4.61 8.61
N SER A 146 7.35 -4.83 7.75
CA SER A 146 6.78 -6.15 7.47
C SER A 146 6.38 -6.27 6.00
N THR A 147 6.14 -7.49 5.52
CA THR A 147 5.76 -7.78 4.13
C THR A 147 4.84 -8.97 4.08
N HIS A 148 3.76 -8.87 3.31
CA HIS A 148 2.75 -9.91 3.18
C HIS A 148 2.42 -10.17 1.71
N ARG A 149 2.15 -11.43 1.39
CA ARG A 149 1.67 -11.89 0.10
C ARG A 149 0.17 -12.12 0.16
N ALA A 150 -0.49 -12.12 -0.99
CA ALA A 150 -1.94 -12.36 -1.07
C ALA A 150 -2.36 -13.68 -0.41
N CYS A 151 -1.56 -14.74 -0.56
CA CYS A 151 -1.83 -16.05 0.04
C CYS A 151 -1.78 -16.05 1.57
N ASP A 152 -1.05 -15.12 2.20
CA ASP A 152 -0.83 -15.12 3.65
C ASP A 152 -2.12 -14.83 4.43
N LYS A 153 -3.07 -14.12 3.80
CA LYS A 153 -4.35 -13.77 4.41
C LYS A 153 -5.41 -14.86 4.25
N GLU A 154 -5.26 -15.74 3.26
CA GLU A 154 -6.28 -16.75 2.91
C GLU A 154 -6.65 -17.63 4.10
N VAL A 155 -5.67 -17.98 4.94
CA VAL A 155 -5.88 -18.79 6.15
C VAL A 155 -6.74 -18.10 7.21
N PHE A 156 -6.76 -16.76 7.24
CA PHE A 156 -7.52 -15.97 8.21
C PHE A 156 -8.87 -15.48 7.68
N MET A 157 -9.06 -15.46 6.35
CA MET A 157 -10.30 -14.98 5.74
C MET A 157 -11.54 -15.74 6.21
N ALA A 158 -11.42 -17.06 6.39
CA ALA A 158 -12.52 -17.91 6.84
C ALA A 158 -12.89 -17.67 8.33
N GLU A 159 -11.99 -17.07 9.11
CA GLU A 159 -12.23 -16.76 10.53
C GLU A 159 -12.90 -15.39 10.74
N LEU A 160 -13.06 -14.58 9.69
CA LEU A 160 -13.69 -13.27 9.77
C LEU A 160 -15.23 -13.44 9.84
N PRO A 161 -15.87 -13.17 10.99
CA PRO A 161 -17.29 -13.49 11.19
C PRO A 161 -18.23 -12.73 10.25
N LEU A 162 -17.81 -11.56 9.76
CA LEU A 162 -18.62 -10.67 8.92
C LEU A 162 -17.87 -10.25 7.65
N GLY A 163 -16.82 -10.98 7.26
CA GLY A 163 -15.96 -10.58 6.13
C GLY A 163 -15.42 -9.15 6.30
N TRP A 164 -15.66 -8.28 5.33
CA TRP A 164 -15.24 -6.86 5.35
C TRP A 164 -15.95 -6.02 6.41
N GLU A 165 -17.13 -6.43 6.88
CA GLU A 165 -17.85 -5.74 7.97
C GLU A 165 -17.39 -6.21 9.36
N THR A 166 -16.34 -7.04 9.43
CA THR A 166 -15.74 -7.44 10.70
C THR A 166 -15.15 -6.21 11.39
N PRO A 167 -15.51 -5.93 12.67
CA PRO A 167 -14.89 -4.86 13.44
C PRO A 167 -13.37 -5.06 13.54
N VAL A 168 -12.60 -3.98 13.40
CA VAL A 168 -11.13 -4.07 13.43
C VAL A 168 -10.62 -4.59 14.78
N SER A 169 -11.36 -4.35 15.86
CA SER A 169 -11.07 -4.91 17.19
C SER A 169 -11.09 -6.45 17.25
N VAL A 170 -11.89 -7.10 16.40
CA VAL A 170 -11.91 -8.56 16.25
C VAL A 170 -10.64 -9.04 15.53
N VAL A 171 -10.21 -8.32 14.50
CA VAL A 171 -8.98 -8.61 13.75
C VAL A 171 -7.74 -8.43 14.64
N GLU A 172 -7.70 -7.34 15.41
CA GLU A 172 -6.64 -7.12 16.41
C GLU A 172 -6.62 -8.23 17.47
N ALA A 173 -7.79 -8.66 17.97
CA ALA A 173 -7.87 -9.77 18.92
C ALA A 173 -7.38 -11.09 18.31
N MET A 174 -7.72 -11.36 17.05
CA MET A 174 -7.24 -12.51 16.30
C MET A 174 -5.71 -12.50 16.18
N GLY A 175 -5.14 -11.38 15.73
CA GLY A 175 -3.69 -11.26 15.59
C GLY A 175 -2.95 -11.33 16.93
N ARG A 176 -3.48 -10.74 18.00
CA ARG A 176 -2.93 -10.88 19.37
C ARG A 176 -2.84 -12.34 19.80
N ARG A 177 -3.88 -13.15 19.56
CA ARG A 177 -3.87 -14.60 19.85
C ARG A 177 -2.82 -15.31 19.00
N HIS A 178 -2.77 -15.01 17.71
CA HIS A 178 -1.82 -15.63 16.78
C HIS A 178 -0.36 -15.40 17.20
N ARG A 179 0.01 -14.14 17.49
CA ARG A 179 1.36 -13.80 17.95
C ARG A 179 1.71 -14.44 19.30
N SER A 180 0.74 -14.53 20.21
CA SER A 180 0.95 -15.17 21.52
C SER A 180 1.24 -16.67 21.38
N CYS A 181 0.50 -17.37 20.51
CA CYS A 181 0.74 -18.79 20.23
C CYS A 181 2.09 -19.03 19.53
N ALA A 182 2.47 -18.17 18.58
CA ALA A 182 3.76 -18.28 17.88
C ALA A 182 4.96 -18.14 18.85
N LEU A 183 4.85 -17.26 19.85
CA LEU A 183 5.88 -17.10 20.90
C LEU A 183 5.92 -18.30 21.85
N GLY A 184 4.76 -18.90 22.16
CA GLY A 184 4.63 -20.09 23.02
C GLY A 184 5.14 -21.38 22.37
N ALA A 185 4.94 -21.55 21.06
CA ALA A 185 5.39 -22.74 20.31
C ALA A 185 6.92 -22.89 20.25
N SER A 186 7.70 -21.83 20.53
CA SER A 186 9.16 -21.91 20.61
C SER A 186 9.70 -22.50 21.93
N LYS A 187 8.84 -22.77 22.93
CA LYS A 187 9.26 -23.23 24.26
C LYS A 187 9.05 -24.72 24.55
N GLU A 188 8.46 -25.50 23.65
CA GLU A 188 8.12 -26.92 23.91
C GLU A 188 8.89 -27.96 23.09
N THR A 189 10.03 -27.61 22.46
CA THR A 189 10.92 -28.60 21.81
C THR A 189 12.38 -28.45 22.22
N CYS A 190 12.63 -28.50 23.53
CA CYS A 190 13.95 -28.87 24.06
C CYS A 190 13.77 -29.64 25.37
N ARG A 191 13.47 -30.93 25.25
CA ARG A 191 13.80 -31.98 26.22
C ARG A 191 14.14 -33.26 25.49
#